data_AF-A0A971XAA1-F1
#
_entry.id   AF-A0A971XAA1-F1
#
_cell.length_a   1.000
_cell.length_b   1.000
_cell.length_c   1.000
_cell.angle_alpha   90.00
_cell.angle_beta   90.00
_cell.angle_gamma   90.00
#
_symmetry.space_group_name_H-M   'P 1'
#
loop_
_entity.id
_entity.type
_entity.pdbx_description
1 polymer ?
#
loop_
_entity_poly.entity_id
_entity_poly.type
_entity_poly.pdbx_seq_one_letter_code
_entity_poly.pdbx_strand_id
1 'polypeptide(L)'
;MYSVVVVLIAVVAGWGIFQYKRAADLRQELDNQYNRAFYEMIGYVQNVETLLMKTLVSSTPEMAAETLQQAWHQANLAQTNLGQLPITQEVLANTSRFLSQVGDFSLALDRQNIRGDGINDEQYKTLENLHKYAVTLQEGLNNLQASISSGRIRWNELANKGTPLFQKQSENLNVQMFSDIDKSFQEFPTLIYDGPFSDHMTNLQPKGLTGNDISVEEA
;
A
#
# COMPACT_ATOMS: atom_id res chain seq x y z
N MET A 1 12.69 1.14 59.91
CA MET A 1 11.52 0.95 59.02
C MET A 1 11.53 1.93 57.84
N TYR A 2 11.66 3.24 58.04
CA TYR A 2 11.69 4.21 56.92
C TYR A 2 12.82 4.03 55.90
N SER A 3 14.02 3.60 56.32
CA SER A 3 15.14 3.33 55.39
C SER A 3 14.85 2.20 54.40
N VAL A 4 14.16 1.14 54.84
CA VAL A 4 13.78 -0.01 54.00
C VAL A 4 12.76 0.40 52.95
N VAL A 5 11.79 1.24 53.32
CA VAL A 5 10.78 1.77 52.39
C VAL A 5 11.41 2.65 51.32
N VAL A 6 12.36 3.52 51.69
CA VAL A 6 13.08 4.39 50.74
C VAL A 6 13.90 3.57 49.73
N VAL A 7 14.59 2.51 50.20
CA VAL A 7 15.35 1.61 49.32
C VAL A 7 14.42 0.86 48.35
N LEU A 8 13.27 0.35 48.82
CA LEU A 8 12.29 -0.31 47.96
C LEU A 8 11.73 0.63 46.89
N ILE A 9 11.40 1.87 47.24
CA ILE A 9 10.94 2.88 46.28
C ILE A 9 12.04 3.18 45.25
N ALA A 10 13.30 3.30 45.67
CA ALA A 10 14.41 3.54 44.76
C ALA A 10 14.62 2.38 43.77
N VAL A 11 14.48 1.13 44.22
CA VAL A 11 14.55 -0.06 43.36
C VAL A 11 13.40 -0.07 42.35
N VAL A 12 12.16 0.20 42.79
CA VAL A 12 10.99 0.26 41.89
C VAL A 12 11.13 1.39 40.88
N ALA A 13 11.57 2.58 41.30
CA ALA A 13 11.80 3.71 40.41
C ALA A 13 12.90 3.40 39.37
N GLY A 14 14.01 2.80 39.82
CA GLY A 14 15.09 2.35 38.94
C GLY A 14 14.61 1.31 37.91
N TRP A 15 13.80 0.35 38.35
CA TRP A 15 13.20 -0.65 37.45
C TRP A 15 12.22 0.00 36.46
N GLY A 16 11.41 0.96 36.90
CA GLY A 16 10.50 1.72 36.04
C GLY A 16 11.23 2.49 34.95
N ILE A 17 12.33 3.17 35.30
CA ILE A 17 13.18 3.90 34.34
C ILE A 17 13.83 2.92 33.34
N PHE A 18 14.35 1.80 33.83
CA PHE A 18 14.93 0.77 32.97
C PHE A 18 13.90 0.22 31.98
N GLN A 19 12.68 -0.08 32.43
CA GLN A 19 11.62 -0.56 31.55
C GLN A 19 11.15 0.49 30.55
N TYR A 20 11.07 1.74 30.97
CA TYR A 20 10.71 2.84 30.07
C TYR A 20 11.73 2.99 28.93
N LYS A 21 13.03 2.95 29.25
CA LYS A 21 14.10 3.00 28.23
C LYS A 21 14.02 1.81 27.28
N ARG A 22 13.89 0.59 27.82
CA ARG A 22 13.77 -0.62 27.00
C ARG A 22 12.56 -0.60 26.08
N ALA A 23 11.42 -0.08 26.55
CA ALA A 23 10.23 0.08 25.72
C ALA A 23 10.42 1.17 24.64
N ALA A 24 11.14 2.25 24.94
CA ALA A 24 11.47 3.29 23.96
C ALA A 24 12.40 2.76 22.87
N ASP A 25 13.44 2.00 23.23
CA ASP A 25 14.38 1.40 22.28
C ASP A 25 13.68 0.42 21.33
N LEU A 26 12.80 -0.45 21.86
CA LEU A 26 12.03 -1.40 21.05
C LEU A 26 11.04 -0.67 20.12
N ARG A 27 10.43 0.43 20.56
CA ARG A 27 9.56 1.25 19.70
C ARG A 27 10.35 1.88 18.56
N GLN A 28 11.54 2.40 18.84
CA GLN A 28 12.41 2.96 17.81
C GLN A 28 12.81 1.90 16.79
N GLU A 29 13.11 0.68 17.24
CA GLU A 29 13.44 -0.43 16.34
C GLU A 29 12.26 -0.79 15.42
N LEU A 30 11.03 -0.84 15.96
CA LEU A 30 9.82 -1.06 15.16
C LEU A 30 9.59 0.06 14.14
N ASP A 31 9.71 1.33 14.57
CA ASP A 31 9.56 2.47 13.68
C ASP A 31 10.60 2.43 12.54
N ASN A 32 11.84 2.02 12.84
CA ASN A 32 12.88 1.83 11.83
C ASN A 32 12.53 0.70 10.85
N GLN A 33 11.91 -0.39 11.30
CA GLN A 33 11.44 -1.45 10.41
C GLN A 33 10.32 -0.98 9.49
N TYR A 34 9.34 -0.23 10.02
CA TYR A 34 8.26 0.36 9.23
C TYR A 34 8.78 1.39 8.22
N ASN A 35 9.71 2.25 8.63
CA ASN A 35 10.39 3.18 7.72
C ASN A 35 11.10 2.44 6.58
N ARG A 36 11.84 1.37 6.89
CA ARG A 36 12.52 0.56 5.88
C ARG A 36 11.52 -0.04 4.90
N ALA A 37 10.51 -0.76 5.39
CA ALA A 37 9.50 -1.39 4.54
C ALA A 37 8.78 -0.34 3.66
N PHE A 38 8.42 0.81 4.23
CA PHE A 38 7.78 1.89 3.50
C PHE A 38 8.67 2.48 2.40
N TYR A 39 9.95 2.75 2.68
CA TYR A 39 10.88 3.30 1.68
C TYR A 39 11.25 2.30 0.59
N GLU A 40 11.41 1.02 0.94
CA GLU A 40 11.59 -0.05 -0.05
C GLU A 40 10.37 -0.16 -0.96
N MET A 41 9.16 -0.13 -0.39
CA MET A 41 7.91 -0.11 -1.17
C MET A 41 7.86 1.06 -2.15
N ILE A 42 8.20 2.28 -1.71
CA ILE A 42 8.26 3.46 -2.60
C ILE A 42 9.22 3.22 -3.76
N GLY A 43 10.42 2.71 -3.47
CA GLY A 43 11.41 2.39 -4.51
C GLY A 43 10.89 1.36 -5.51
N TYR A 44 10.18 0.33 -5.03
CA TYR A 44 9.57 -0.68 -5.90
C TYR A 44 8.43 -0.12 -6.76
N VAL A 45 7.58 0.76 -6.22
CA VAL A 45 6.54 1.46 -6.99
C VAL A 45 7.16 2.36 -8.06
N GLN A 46 8.25 3.06 -7.74
CA GLN A 46 8.97 3.87 -8.72
C GLN A 46 9.57 3.00 -9.83
N ASN A 47 10.14 1.84 -9.49
CA ASN A 47 10.63 0.90 -10.50
C ASN A 47 9.50 0.38 -11.38
N VAL A 48 8.33 0.07 -10.82
CA VAL A 48 7.13 -0.31 -11.58
C VAL A 48 6.77 0.78 -12.58
N GLU A 49 6.65 2.03 -12.14
CA GLU A 49 6.35 3.18 -13.01
C GLU A 49 7.31 3.26 -14.20
N THR A 50 8.61 3.18 -13.92
CA THR A 50 9.67 3.31 -14.91
C THR A 50 9.69 2.12 -15.88
N LEU A 51 9.44 0.90 -15.38
CA LEU A 51 9.38 -0.30 -16.20
C LEU A 51 8.15 -0.30 -17.11
N LEU A 52 7.01 0.16 -16.63
CA LEU A 52 5.81 0.35 -17.46
C LEU A 52 6.06 1.38 -18.55
N MET A 53 6.70 2.52 -18.23
CA MET A 53 7.11 3.51 -19.24
C MET A 53 8.05 2.89 -20.28
N LYS A 54 9.05 2.12 -19.86
CA LYS A 54 9.98 1.43 -20.76
C LYS A 54 9.25 0.45 -21.68
N THR A 55 8.27 -0.29 -21.19
CA THR A 55 7.45 -1.19 -22.02
C THR A 55 6.69 -0.40 -23.08
N LEU A 56 6.08 0.74 -22.72
CA LEU A 56 5.33 1.59 -23.66
C LEU A 56 6.19 2.14 -24.80
N VAL A 57 7.48 2.40 -24.55
CA VAL A 57 8.42 2.91 -25.57
C VAL A 57 9.29 1.82 -26.21
N SER A 58 9.12 0.55 -25.82
CA SER A 58 9.90 -0.56 -26.35
C SER A 58 9.55 -0.86 -27.79
N SER A 59 10.56 -1.13 -28.62
CA SER A 59 10.38 -1.37 -30.06
C SER A 59 10.30 -2.85 -30.45
N THR A 60 10.63 -3.78 -29.54
CA THR A 60 10.55 -5.22 -29.82
C THR A 60 9.81 -5.98 -28.72
N PRO A 61 9.14 -7.12 -29.06
CA PRO A 61 8.48 -7.98 -28.07
C PRO A 61 9.45 -8.50 -27.00
N GLU A 62 10.69 -8.83 -27.35
CA GLU A 62 11.67 -9.35 -26.39
C GLU A 62 12.02 -8.32 -25.31
N MET A 63 12.20 -7.05 -25.70
CA MET A 63 12.45 -5.97 -24.75
C MET A 63 11.23 -5.72 -23.86
N ALA A 64 10.03 -5.74 -24.44
CA ALA A 64 8.79 -5.60 -23.69
C ALA A 64 8.62 -6.74 -22.67
N ALA A 65 8.90 -7.97 -23.06
CA ALA A 65 8.87 -9.13 -22.16
C ALA A 65 9.81 -8.95 -20.97
N GLU A 66 11.07 -8.56 -21.21
CA GLU A 66 12.04 -8.34 -20.14
C GLU A 66 11.57 -7.27 -19.14
N THR A 67 11.07 -6.13 -19.64
CA THR A 67 10.60 -5.04 -18.76
C THR A 67 9.34 -5.42 -18.01
N LEU A 68 8.43 -6.17 -18.63
CA LEU A 68 7.20 -6.68 -18.00
C LEU A 68 7.50 -7.72 -16.93
N GLN A 69 8.45 -8.64 -17.17
CA GLN A 69 8.88 -9.60 -16.15
C GLN A 69 9.45 -8.88 -14.92
N GLN A 70 10.26 -7.84 -15.14
CA GLN A 70 10.79 -7.02 -14.05
C GLN A 70 9.65 -6.26 -13.34
N ALA A 71 8.69 -5.69 -14.07
CA ALA A 71 7.57 -4.96 -13.48
C ALA A 71 6.73 -5.87 -12.58
N TRP A 72 6.45 -7.11 -13.02
CA TRP A 72 5.80 -8.13 -12.21
C TRP A 72 6.57 -8.39 -10.91
N HIS A 73 7.89 -8.59 -10.99
CA HIS A 73 8.69 -8.86 -9.80
C HIS A 73 8.69 -7.68 -8.82
N GLN A 74 8.87 -6.45 -9.31
CA GLN A 74 8.87 -5.23 -8.50
C GLN A 74 7.50 -4.98 -7.84
N ALA A 75 6.40 -5.23 -8.55
CA ALA A 75 5.06 -5.11 -7.99
C ALA A 75 4.82 -6.07 -6.82
N ASN A 76 5.31 -7.32 -6.92
CA ASN A 76 5.21 -8.30 -5.83
C ASN A 76 6.07 -7.91 -4.60
N LEU A 77 7.26 -7.35 -4.83
CA LEU A 77 8.10 -6.82 -3.75
C LEU A 77 7.48 -5.60 -3.06
N ALA A 78 6.86 -4.71 -3.83
CA ALA A 78 6.07 -3.60 -3.31
C ALA A 78 4.92 -4.12 -2.44
N GLN A 79 4.18 -5.12 -2.90
CA GLN A 79 3.05 -5.70 -2.16
C GLN A 79 3.49 -6.39 -0.86
N THR A 80 4.64 -7.07 -0.88
CA THR A 80 5.24 -7.68 0.30
C THR A 80 5.61 -6.64 1.36
N ASN A 81 6.12 -5.48 0.95
CA ASN A 81 6.48 -4.40 1.87
C ASN A 81 5.27 -3.59 2.33
N LEU A 82 4.28 -3.39 1.45
CA LEU A 82 2.98 -2.79 1.80
C LEU A 82 2.31 -3.57 2.95
N GLY A 83 2.33 -4.90 2.88
CA GLY A 83 1.75 -5.76 3.92
C GLY A 83 2.46 -5.73 5.28
N GLN A 84 3.67 -5.16 5.36
CA GLN A 84 4.40 -4.99 6.62
C GLN A 84 4.06 -3.68 7.33
N LEU A 85 3.38 -2.74 6.65
CA LEU A 85 3.04 -1.45 7.23
C LEU A 85 1.99 -1.61 8.34
N PRO A 86 2.09 -0.82 9.42
CA PRO A 86 1.15 -0.88 10.53
C PRO A 86 -0.11 -0.08 10.20
N ILE A 87 -0.78 -0.40 9.10
CA ILE A 87 -1.96 0.30 8.59
C ILE A 87 -3.03 -0.76 8.30
N THR A 88 -4.29 -0.39 8.48
CA THR A 88 -5.41 -1.29 8.17
C THR A 88 -5.45 -1.60 6.67
N GLN A 89 -5.82 -2.84 6.33
CA GLN A 89 -5.92 -3.26 4.93
C GLN A 89 -6.93 -2.44 4.13
N GLU A 90 -7.99 -1.97 4.78
CA GLU A 90 -9.01 -1.10 4.18
C GLU A 90 -8.40 0.17 3.59
N VAL A 91 -7.48 0.81 4.31
CA VAL A 91 -6.81 2.04 3.87
C VAL A 91 -5.80 1.78 2.75
N LEU A 92 -5.26 0.55 2.67
CA LEU A 92 -4.27 0.17 1.66
C LEU A 92 -4.89 -0.58 0.47
N ALA A 93 -6.22 -0.67 0.41
CA ALA A 93 -6.92 -1.57 -0.50
C ALA A 93 -6.66 -1.23 -1.98
N ASN A 94 -6.72 0.04 -2.39
CA ASN A 94 -6.51 0.37 -3.81
C ASN A 94 -5.04 0.25 -4.20
N THR A 95 -4.11 0.59 -3.31
CA THR A 95 -2.67 0.38 -3.56
C THR A 95 -2.36 -1.11 -3.72
N SER A 96 -2.89 -1.96 -2.84
CA SER A 96 -2.76 -3.41 -2.93
C SER A 96 -3.36 -3.94 -4.23
N ARG A 97 -4.57 -3.51 -4.58
CA ARG A 97 -5.24 -3.91 -5.83
C ARG A 97 -4.43 -3.52 -7.06
N PHE A 98 -3.97 -2.27 -7.12
CA PHE A 98 -3.15 -1.75 -8.20
C PHE A 98 -1.87 -2.58 -8.39
N LEU A 99 -1.13 -2.86 -7.32
CA LEU A 99 0.08 -3.67 -7.38
C LEU A 99 -0.20 -5.09 -7.89
N SER A 100 -1.31 -5.71 -7.46
CA SER A 100 -1.72 -7.01 -7.98
C SER A 100 -2.10 -6.96 -9.46
N GLN A 101 -2.84 -5.93 -9.89
CA GLN A 101 -3.20 -5.74 -11.30
C GLN A 101 -1.98 -5.54 -12.19
N VAL A 102 -1.02 -4.70 -11.76
CA VAL A 102 0.28 -4.56 -12.46
C VAL A 102 0.99 -5.90 -12.53
N GLY A 103 1.08 -6.62 -11.41
CA GLY A 103 1.74 -7.93 -11.35
C GLY A 103 1.17 -8.90 -12.37
N ASP A 104 -0.13 -9.16 -12.29
CA ASP A 104 -0.77 -10.19 -13.11
C ASP A 104 -0.82 -9.79 -14.59
N PHE A 105 -1.10 -8.52 -14.89
CA PHE A 105 -1.12 -8.03 -16.26
C PHE A 105 0.27 -8.04 -16.89
N SER A 106 1.31 -7.65 -16.14
CA SER A 106 2.69 -7.70 -16.63
C SER A 106 3.11 -9.13 -16.94
N LEU A 107 2.80 -10.09 -16.06
CA LEU A 107 3.11 -11.50 -16.28
C LEU A 107 2.35 -12.09 -17.49
N ALA A 108 1.10 -11.67 -17.72
CA ALA A 108 0.33 -12.09 -18.87
C ALA A 108 0.94 -11.57 -20.19
N LEU A 109 1.28 -10.28 -20.24
CA LEU A 109 1.90 -9.68 -21.41
C LEU A 109 3.33 -10.18 -21.64
N ASP A 110 4.11 -10.43 -20.60
CA ASP A 110 5.44 -11.04 -20.71
C ASP A 110 5.35 -12.38 -21.46
N ARG A 111 4.49 -13.29 -21.01
CA ARG A 111 4.27 -14.59 -21.65
C ARG A 111 3.79 -14.50 -23.09
N GLN A 112 2.98 -13.48 -23.41
CA GLN A 112 2.52 -13.21 -24.78
C GLN A 112 3.67 -12.69 -25.65
N ASN A 113 4.48 -11.77 -25.13
CA ASN A 113 5.58 -11.16 -25.88
C ASN A 113 6.76 -12.12 -26.08
N ILE A 114 7.02 -13.05 -25.15
CA ILE A 114 7.97 -14.17 -25.34
C ILE A 114 7.60 -15.03 -26.55
N ARG A 115 6.30 -15.11 -26.91
CA ARG A 115 5.83 -15.85 -28.10
C ARG A 115 5.93 -15.04 -29.39
N GLY A 116 6.31 -13.77 -29.31
CA GLY A 116 6.40 -12.85 -30.45
C GLY A 116 5.09 -12.18 -30.84
N ASP A 117 4.02 -12.34 -30.05
CA ASP A 117 2.69 -11.80 -30.38
C ASP A 117 2.59 -10.27 -30.20
N GLY A 118 3.58 -9.65 -29.55
CA GLY A 118 3.64 -8.20 -29.32
C GLY A 118 2.61 -7.70 -28.30
N ILE A 119 2.38 -6.38 -28.27
CA ILE A 119 1.34 -5.72 -27.46
C ILE A 119 0.34 -5.09 -28.42
N ASN A 120 -0.97 -5.36 -28.22
CA ASN A 120 -2.02 -4.77 -29.04
C ASN A 120 -2.49 -3.40 -28.50
N ASP A 121 -3.31 -2.68 -29.27
CA ASP A 121 -3.75 -1.31 -28.93
C ASP A 121 -4.53 -1.22 -27.60
N GLU A 122 -5.32 -2.23 -27.25
CA GLU A 122 -6.09 -2.27 -26.00
C GLU A 122 -5.17 -2.51 -24.80
N GLN A 123 -4.23 -3.44 -24.94
CA GLN A 123 -3.20 -3.72 -23.96
C GLN A 123 -2.26 -2.54 -23.75
N TYR A 124 -1.93 -1.82 -24.83
CA TYR A 124 -1.14 -0.60 -24.79
C TYR A 124 -1.84 0.49 -23.96
N LYS A 125 -3.13 0.73 -24.22
CA LYS A 125 -3.94 1.67 -23.42
C LYS A 125 -4.02 1.26 -21.95
N THR A 126 -4.09 -0.04 -21.68
CA THR A 126 -4.08 -0.56 -20.32
C THR A 126 -2.75 -0.30 -19.62
N LEU A 127 -1.62 -0.53 -20.29
CA LEU A 127 -0.28 -0.16 -19.79
C LEU A 127 -0.16 1.34 -19.55
N GLU A 128 -0.70 2.17 -20.44
CA GLU A 128 -0.71 3.63 -20.29
C GLU A 128 -1.47 4.07 -19.03
N ASN A 129 -2.63 3.46 -18.77
CA ASN A 129 -3.41 3.71 -17.57
C ASN A 129 -2.65 3.25 -16.32
N LEU A 130 -2.10 2.04 -16.31
CA LEU A 130 -1.30 1.53 -15.20
C LEU A 130 -0.08 2.41 -14.91
N HIS A 131 0.58 2.91 -15.95
CA HIS A 131 1.68 3.86 -15.82
C HIS A 131 1.23 5.17 -15.17
N LYS A 132 0.12 5.77 -15.64
CA LYS A 132 -0.46 6.99 -15.04
C LYS A 132 -0.81 6.78 -13.56
N TYR A 133 -1.37 5.63 -13.22
CA TYR A 133 -1.69 5.28 -11.83
C TYR A 133 -0.42 5.19 -11.00
N ALA A 134 0.64 4.57 -11.53
CA ALA A 134 1.92 4.43 -10.86
C ALA A 134 2.53 5.82 -10.53
N VAL A 135 2.44 6.78 -11.46
CA VAL A 135 2.89 8.17 -11.26
C VAL A 135 2.12 8.83 -10.12
N THR A 136 0.79 8.81 -10.16
CA THR A 136 -0.04 9.41 -9.10
C THR A 136 0.19 8.78 -7.74
N LEU A 137 0.31 7.45 -7.69
CA LEU A 137 0.64 6.72 -6.47
C LEU A 137 2.00 7.15 -5.92
N GLN A 138 3.02 7.21 -6.79
CA GLN A 138 4.37 7.60 -6.40
C GLN A 138 4.41 9.03 -5.84
N GLU A 139 3.71 9.98 -6.47
CA GLU A 139 3.57 11.35 -5.95
C GLU A 139 2.94 11.38 -4.56
N GLY A 140 1.83 10.65 -4.37
CA GLY A 140 1.17 10.51 -3.08
C GLY A 140 2.09 9.92 -2.01
N LEU A 141 2.80 8.84 -2.33
CA LEU A 141 3.72 8.18 -1.42
C LEU A 141 4.95 9.05 -1.08
N ASN A 142 5.46 9.84 -2.02
CA ASN A 142 6.57 10.77 -1.76
C ASN A 142 6.15 11.88 -0.78
N ASN A 143 4.94 12.43 -0.95
CA ASN A 143 4.39 13.43 -0.02
C ASN A 143 4.24 12.86 1.40
N LEU A 144 3.81 11.61 1.48
CA LEU A 144 3.70 10.88 2.73
C LEU A 144 5.08 10.59 3.35
N GLN A 145 6.07 10.18 2.55
CA GLN A 145 7.46 10.03 2.97
C GLN A 145 8.04 11.32 3.56
N ALA A 146 7.77 12.47 2.93
CA ALA A 146 8.19 13.77 3.48
C ALA A 146 7.51 14.06 4.83
N SER A 147 6.24 13.70 4.99
CA SER A 147 5.50 13.88 6.24
C SER A 147 6.00 12.96 7.38
N ILE A 148 6.36 11.72 7.06
CA ILE A 148 6.99 10.79 8.02
C ILE A 148 8.40 11.27 8.38
N SER A 149 9.20 11.65 7.38
CA SER A 149 10.59 12.11 7.58
C SER A 149 10.68 13.40 8.40
N SER A 150 9.71 14.30 8.24
CA SER A 150 9.62 15.54 9.04
C SER A 150 9.09 15.31 10.46
N GLY A 151 8.68 14.09 10.80
CA GLY A 151 8.09 13.73 12.10
C GLY A 151 6.66 14.25 12.30
N ARG A 152 6.01 14.73 11.22
CA ARG A 152 4.59 15.14 11.23
C ARG A 152 3.67 13.93 11.44
N ILE A 153 4.07 12.77 10.91
CA ILE A 153 3.37 11.50 11.08
C ILE A 153 4.28 10.53 11.82
N ARG A 154 3.73 9.76 12.74
CA ARG A 154 4.43 8.67 13.42
C ARG A 154 3.68 7.35 13.25
N TRP A 155 4.41 6.25 13.08
CA TRP A 155 3.81 4.93 12.84
C TRP A 155 2.93 4.45 13.99
N ASN A 156 3.28 4.80 15.23
CA ASN A 156 2.47 4.47 16.40
C ASN A 156 1.08 5.11 16.40
N GLU A 157 0.89 6.22 15.70
CA GLU A 157 -0.41 6.89 15.53
C GLU A 157 -1.26 6.22 14.43
N LEU A 158 -0.61 5.55 13.48
CA LEU A 158 -1.28 4.82 12.39
C LEU A 158 -1.65 3.38 12.79
N ALA A 159 -0.91 2.80 13.74
CA ALA A 159 -0.98 1.39 14.11
C ALA A 159 -2.30 0.93 14.77
N ASN A 160 -3.32 1.79 14.94
CA ASN A 160 -4.56 1.48 15.69
C ASN A 160 -4.30 0.78 17.03
N LYS A 161 -3.18 1.11 17.68
CA LYS A 161 -2.72 0.52 18.95
C LYS A 161 -2.62 1.56 20.07
N GLY A 162 -3.53 2.54 20.05
CA GLY A 162 -3.72 3.49 21.13
C GLY A 162 -4.67 2.96 22.21
N THR A 163 -4.36 3.21 23.48
CA THR A 163 -5.36 3.09 24.56
C THR A 163 -6.54 4.04 24.29
N PRO A 164 -7.81 3.61 24.46
CA PRO A 164 -9.00 4.41 24.12
C PRO A 164 -9.13 5.74 24.87
N LEU A 165 -8.32 5.97 25.91
CA LEU A 165 -8.26 7.26 26.62
C LEU A 165 -7.60 8.41 25.83
N PHE A 166 -6.84 8.14 24.75
CA PHE A 166 -6.06 9.16 24.03
C PHE A 166 -6.42 9.29 22.53
N GLN A 167 -7.49 8.63 22.06
CA GLN A 167 -7.84 8.53 20.63
C GLN A 167 -8.53 9.77 20.03
N LYS A 168 -8.83 10.80 20.83
CA LYS A 168 -9.60 11.94 20.32
C LYS A 168 -8.65 12.99 19.76
N GLN A 169 -8.53 13.02 18.42
CA GLN A 169 -8.29 14.19 17.55
C GLN A 169 -7.08 14.09 16.59
N SER A 170 -6.02 13.33 16.88
CA SER A 170 -4.86 13.17 15.97
C SER A 170 -4.96 11.99 14.99
N GLU A 171 -5.72 10.93 15.30
CA GLU A 171 -5.91 9.76 14.41
C GLU A 171 -6.57 10.15 13.07
N ASN A 172 -7.42 11.18 13.05
CA ASN A 172 -8.21 11.54 11.85
C ASN A 172 -7.41 12.22 10.71
N LEU A 173 -6.35 12.96 11.02
CA LEU A 173 -5.58 13.72 10.01
C LEU A 173 -4.50 12.86 9.33
N ASN A 174 -3.91 11.92 10.07
CA ASN A 174 -2.80 11.11 9.57
C ASN A 174 -3.28 9.92 8.72
N VAL A 175 -4.43 9.32 9.08
CA VAL A 175 -5.11 8.32 8.23
C VAL A 175 -5.69 8.97 6.97
N GLN A 176 -6.09 10.23 7.04
CA GLN A 176 -6.60 10.98 5.89
C GLN A 176 -5.59 11.05 4.74
N MET A 177 -4.29 11.25 5.01
CA MET A 177 -3.30 11.32 3.92
C MET A 177 -3.15 10.00 3.15
N PHE A 178 -3.22 8.85 3.82
CA PHE A 178 -3.26 7.56 3.12
C PHE A 178 -4.60 7.36 2.38
N SER A 179 -5.70 7.77 3.01
CA SER A 179 -7.01 7.75 2.37
C SER A 179 -7.10 8.70 1.16
N ASP A 180 -6.36 9.80 1.14
CA ASP A 180 -6.35 10.75 0.03
C ASP A 180 -5.57 10.20 -1.16
N ILE A 181 -4.48 9.46 -0.89
CA ILE A 181 -3.85 8.62 -1.92
C ILE A 181 -4.88 7.63 -2.45
N ASP A 182 -5.60 6.93 -1.58
CA ASP A 182 -6.62 5.94 -1.97
C ASP A 182 -7.78 6.56 -2.78
N LYS A 183 -8.22 7.79 -2.45
CA LYS A 183 -9.26 8.53 -3.19
C LYS A 183 -8.79 8.98 -4.57
N SER A 184 -7.51 9.29 -4.75
CA SER A 184 -6.97 9.63 -6.07
C SER A 184 -7.14 8.48 -7.08
N PHE A 185 -7.34 7.24 -6.59
CA PHE A 185 -7.70 6.08 -7.42
C PHE A 185 -9.16 6.02 -7.88
N GLN A 186 -10.06 6.85 -7.34
CA GLN A 186 -11.46 6.87 -7.79
C GLN A 186 -11.64 7.58 -9.14
N GLU A 187 -10.72 8.47 -9.51
CA GLU A 187 -10.76 9.23 -10.78
C GLU A 187 -10.32 8.38 -11.98
N PHE A 188 -9.92 7.16 -11.69
CA PHE A 188 -9.15 6.31 -12.56
C PHE A 188 -10.07 5.20 -13.08
N PRO A 189 -10.18 5.01 -14.41
CA PRO A 189 -11.19 4.12 -14.98
C PRO A 189 -10.90 2.67 -14.59
N THR A 190 -11.90 1.97 -14.03
CA THR A 190 -11.79 0.56 -13.65
C THR A 190 -11.09 -0.23 -14.75
N LEU A 191 -10.01 -0.93 -14.38
CA LEU A 191 -9.19 -1.61 -15.37
C LEU A 191 -10.02 -2.76 -15.95
N ILE A 192 -10.30 -2.71 -17.26
CA ILE A 192 -10.91 -3.84 -17.98
C ILE A 192 -9.81 -4.88 -18.18
N TYR A 193 -9.56 -5.68 -17.15
CA TYR A 193 -8.52 -6.72 -17.13
C TYR A 193 -9.13 -8.03 -16.64
N ASP A 194 -9.11 -9.13 -17.40
CA ASP A 194 -9.80 -10.41 -17.07
C ASP A 194 -9.00 -11.37 -16.17
N GLY A 195 -8.23 -10.82 -15.23
CA GLY A 195 -7.50 -11.61 -14.24
C GLY A 195 -8.24 -11.74 -12.91
N PRO A 196 -7.70 -12.53 -11.96
CA PRO A 196 -8.35 -12.81 -10.67
C PRO A 196 -8.62 -11.57 -9.80
N PHE A 197 -7.98 -10.43 -10.09
CA PHE A 197 -8.18 -9.15 -9.40
C PHE A 197 -8.84 -8.08 -10.27
N SER A 198 -9.66 -8.51 -11.22
CA SER A 198 -10.40 -7.61 -12.09
C SER A 198 -11.54 -6.87 -11.38
N ASP A 199 -11.80 -5.63 -11.79
CA ASP A 199 -12.92 -4.87 -11.24
C ASP A 199 -14.28 -5.46 -11.70
N HIS A 200 -14.34 -6.18 -12.82
CA HIS A 200 -15.56 -6.84 -13.28
C HIS A 200 -15.94 -8.09 -12.47
N MET A 201 -14.99 -8.74 -11.78
CA MET A 201 -15.33 -9.79 -10.81
C MET A 201 -15.98 -9.22 -9.55
N THR A 202 -15.67 -7.97 -9.19
CA THR A 202 -16.19 -7.32 -7.98
C THR A 202 -17.56 -6.67 -8.21
N ASN A 203 -17.84 -6.21 -9.45
CA ASN A 203 -19.08 -5.54 -9.84
C ASN A 203 -20.13 -6.45 -10.51
N LEU A 204 -20.04 -7.77 -10.33
CA LEU A 204 -21.05 -8.70 -10.83
C LEU A 204 -22.39 -8.44 -10.13
N GLN A 205 -23.33 -7.83 -10.85
CA GLN A 205 -24.72 -7.77 -10.38
C GLN A 205 -25.23 -9.21 -10.18
N PRO A 206 -25.74 -9.56 -8.98
CA PRO A 206 -26.24 -10.89 -8.71
C PRO A 206 -27.44 -11.17 -9.61
N LYS A 207 -27.27 -12.03 -10.62
CA LYS A 207 -28.33 -12.38 -11.59
C LYS A 207 -29.57 -13.01 -10.94
N GLY A 208 -29.46 -13.44 -9.68
CA GLY A 208 -30.56 -14.01 -8.89
C GLY A 208 -31.37 -13.01 -8.07
N LEU A 209 -30.94 -11.74 -7.97
CA LEU A 209 -31.73 -10.68 -7.35
C LEU A 209 -32.65 -10.08 -8.41
N THR A 210 -33.79 -10.74 -8.62
CA THR A 210 -34.87 -10.24 -9.48
C THR A 210 -35.98 -9.67 -8.61
N GLY A 211 -36.24 -8.37 -8.70
CA GLY A 211 -37.26 -7.68 -7.91
C GLY A 211 -36.89 -6.21 -7.67
N ASN A 212 -37.78 -5.44 -7.04
CA ASN A 212 -37.46 -4.10 -6.56
C ASN A 212 -36.60 -4.21 -5.30
N ASP A 213 -35.70 -3.24 -5.09
CA ASP A 213 -34.96 -3.10 -3.83
C ASP A 213 -35.95 -2.99 -2.67
N ILE A 214 -35.85 -3.90 -1.71
CA ILE A 214 -36.70 -3.89 -0.51
C ILE A 214 -36.10 -2.86 0.46
N SER A 215 -36.86 -1.84 0.81
CA SER A 215 -36.42 -0.86 1.81
C SER A 215 -36.40 -1.50 3.21
N VAL A 216 -35.64 -0.91 4.15
CA VAL A 216 -35.61 -1.37 5.56
C VAL A 216 -37.00 -1.33 6.22
N GLU A 217 -37.92 -0.54 5.67
CA GLU A 217 -39.31 -0.45 6.13
C GLU A 217 -40.20 -1.57 5.57
N GLU A 218 -39.75 -2.25 4.51
CA GLU A 218 -40.46 -3.34 3.82
C GLU A 218 -39.87 -4.74 4.12
N ALA A 219 -38.78 -4.82 4.89
CA ALA A 219 -38.09 -6.05 5.32
C ALA A 219 -38.46 -6.48 6.74
#